data_AF-A0A3S3PDX6-F1
#
_entry.id   AF-A0A3S3PDX6-F1
#
_cell.length_a   1.000
_cell.length_b   1.000
_cell.length_c   1.000
_cell.angle_alpha   90.00
_cell.angle_beta   90.00
_cell.angle_gamma   90.00
#
_symmetry.space_group_name_H-M   'P 1'
#
loop_
_entity.id
_entity.type
_entity.pdbx_description
1 polymer ?
#
loop_
_entity_poly.entity_id
_entity_poly.type
_entity_poly.pdbx_seq_one_letter_code
_entity_poly.pdbx_strand_id
1 'polypeptide(L)'
;MITIVNDEISLNLNAVVMNEHIENSPAIDENGDQLIYNYDSEIDDASDLPTSLIVTSVDSAVFSSGDRRTQFESLFKKFDQTATFQYFKSFKRVRVNFSNPLHAARARIECHQMKVGDCIINCYFTQLPESPSKDVSTDNFLQPPSPVRQYLISPPCSPPVGWTPCDEAHPAINYDLLAALSHLSPGETHELHPPSESHPGIVVHVCGDIDEQESTQSRKVKIQQTKRPPLRSPSEGSEDSNDSMCVTPP
;
A
#
# COMPACT_ATOMS: atom_id res chain seq x y z
N MET A 1 0.35 3.40 7.77
CA MET A 1 1.05 3.41 9.08
C MET A 1 2.52 3.19 8.78
N ILE A 2 3.41 4.14 9.08
CA ILE A 2 4.86 4.00 8.83
C ILE A 2 5.46 3.42 10.10
N THR A 3 5.86 2.16 10.03
CA THR A 3 6.43 1.42 11.16
C THR A 3 7.95 1.64 11.20
N ILE A 4 8.48 1.85 12.40
CA ILE A 4 9.91 2.08 12.68
C ILE A 4 10.48 0.80 13.27
N VAL A 5 11.66 0.39 12.83
CA VAL A 5 12.38 -0.75 13.42
C VAL A 5 12.95 -0.32 14.78
N ASN A 6 12.62 -1.07 15.84
CA ASN A 6 13.12 -0.84 17.20
C ASN A 6 14.63 -1.15 17.35
N ASP A 7 15.23 -0.55 18.37
CA ASP A 7 16.65 -0.36 18.63
C ASP A 7 17.60 -1.57 18.64
N GLU A 8 17.15 -2.82 18.53
CA GLU A 8 18.07 -3.96 18.69
C GLU A 8 19.03 -4.15 17.50
N ILE A 9 18.58 -3.91 16.26
CA ILE A 9 19.46 -3.88 15.07
C ILE A 9 20.36 -2.63 15.12
N SER A 10 19.86 -1.53 15.71
CA SER A 10 20.60 -0.27 15.91
C SER A 10 21.75 -0.40 16.91
N LEU A 11 21.53 -1.14 18.00
CA LEU A 11 22.50 -1.32 19.07
C LEU A 11 23.63 -2.25 18.64
N ASN A 12 23.35 -3.30 17.86
CA ASN A 12 24.42 -4.14 17.32
C ASN A 12 25.31 -3.40 16.32
N LEU A 13 24.74 -2.55 15.45
CA LEU A 13 25.55 -1.77 14.51
C LEU A 13 26.37 -0.68 15.22
N ASN A 14 25.79 -0.01 16.23
CA ASN A 14 26.54 0.93 17.05
C ASN A 14 27.59 0.24 17.94
N ALA A 15 27.32 -0.95 18.48
CA ALA A 15 28.27 -1.69 19.32
C ALA A 15 29.44 -2.27 18.52
N VAL A 16 29.19 -2.71 17.27
CA VAL A 16 30.27 -3.11 16.35
C VAL A 16 31.17 -1.91 16.02
N VAL A 17 30.61 -0.73 15.80
CA VAL A 17 31.38 0.48 15.44
C VAL A 17 32.03 1.18 16.65
N MET A 18 31.46 1.06 17.86
CA MET A 18 31.99 1.71 19.08
C MET A 18 33.09 0.90 19.78
N ASN A 19 33.35 -0.34 19.37
CA ASN A 19 34.39 -1.19 19.98
C ASN A 19 35.82 -0.87 19.49
N GLU A 20 36.00 0.09 18.58
CA GLU A 20 37.31 0.53 18.09
C GLU A 20 37.69 1.95 18.54
N HIS A 21 37.42 2.31 19.79
CA HIS A 21 38.15 3.40 20.44
C HIS A 21 39.50 2.88 20.96
N ILE A 22 40.52 2.86 20.10
CA ILE A 22 41.92 2.89 20.52
C ILE A 22 42.56 4.18 19.97
N GLU A 23 42.75 5.11 20.89
CA GLU A 23 43.62 6.30 20.88
C GLU A 23 44.12 6.84 19.53
N ASN A 24 43.48 7.91 19.06
CA ASN A 24 43.99 8.77 18.00
C ASN A 24 45.10 9.69 18.56
N SER A 25 46.36 9.25 18.48
CA SER A 25 47.51 10.17 18.40
C SER A 25 47.89 10.33 16.93
N PRO A 26 48.15 11.56 16.43
CA PRO A 26 48.54 11.73 15.04
C PRO A 26 49.99 11.25 14.86
N ALA A 27 50.16 10.03 14.35
CA ALA A 27 51.45 9.57 13.83
C ALA A 27 51.69 10.23 12.48
N ILE A 28 52.58 11.21 12.46
CA ILE A 28 53.10 11.91 11.28
C ILE A 28 54.19 11.03 10.70
N ASP A 29 54.13 10.69 9.40
CA ASP A 29 55.30 10.17 8.71
C ASP A 29 56.27 11.30 8.34
N GLU A 30 57.50 10.92 8.04
CA GLU A 30 58.61 11.83 7.75
C GLU A 30 58.57 12.45 6.33
N ASN A 31 57.47 12.28 5.58
CA ASN A 31 57.30 12.85 4.23
C ASN A 31 56.07 13.76 4.06
N GLY A 32 55.23 13.93 5.08
CA GLY A 32 54.25 15.03 5.13
C GLY A 32 53.03 14.87 4.23
N ASP A 33 52.71 13.65 3.79
CA ASP A 33 51.45 13.36 3.09
C ASP A 33 50.39 12.85 4.08
N GLN A 34 49.18 13.41 4.01
CA GLN A 34 48.05 12.96 4.81
C GLN A 34 47.57 11.59 4.30
N LEU A 35 47.68 10.56 5.14
CA LEU A 35 47.08 9.26 4.84
C LEU A 35 45.56 9.40 4.84
N ILE A 36 44.95 9.41 3.65
CA ILE A 36 43.51 9.23 3.45
C ILE A 36 43.21 7.79 3.88
N TYR A 37 42.79 7.61 5.13
CA TYR A 37 42.26 6.32 5.59
C TYR A 37 41.02 5.99 4.78
N ASN A 38 41.18 5.03 3.87
CA ASN A 38 40.16 4.57 2.97
C ASN A 38 39.14 3.73 3.76
N TYR A 39 38.12 4.38 4.32
CA TYR A 39 36.97 3.82 5.04
C TYR A 39 36.00 3.01 4.13
N ASP A 40 36.53 2.30 3.13
CA ASP A 40 35.75 1.69 2.05
C ASP A 40 35.83 0.15 2.03
N SER A 41 36.49 -0.48 3.01
CA SER A 41 36.70 -1.95 2.99
C SER A 41 36.09 -2.75 4.13
N GLU A 42 35.32 -2.17 5.06
CA GLU A 42 34.71 -2.93 6.17
C GLU A 42 33.22 -2.61 6.41
N ILE A 43 32.45 -2.46 5.33
CA ILE A 43 30.97 -2.50 5.38
C ILE A 43 30.49 -3.61 4.45
N ASP A 44 30.85 -4.86 4.75
CA ASP A 44 30.47 -6.02 3.92
C ASP A 44 29.02 -6.49 4.17
N ASP A 45 28.34 -5.94 5.20
CA ASP A 45 26.99 -6.34 5.63
C ASP A 45 25.91 -5.24 5.53
N ALA A 46 26.12 -4.17 4.73
CA ALA A 46 25.05 -3.19 4.48
C ALA A 46 24.02 -3.62 3.44
N SER A 47 24.21 -4.77 2.78
CA SER A 47 23.32 -5.26 1.73
C SER A 47 21.91 -5.61 2.22
N ASP A 48 21.76 -5.99 3.49
CA ASP A 48 20.49 -6.31 4.14
C ASP A 48 19.76 -5.05 4.68
N LEU A 49 20.41 -3.89 4.66
CA LEU A 49 19.81 -2.67 5.19
C LEU A 49 18.82 -2.04 4.19
N PRO A 50 17.73 -1.44 4.68
CA PRO A 50 16.83 -0.66 3.84
C PRO A 50 17.54 0.56 3.23
N THR A 51 17.18 0.89 1.98
CA THR A 51 17.69 2.09 1.29
C THR A 51 17.09 3.40 1.79
N SER A 52 16.17 3.36 2.76
CA SER A 52 15.39 4.52 3.17
C SER A 52 15.44 4.75 4.69
N LEU A 53 15.49 6.02 5.07
CA LEU A 53 15.47 6.49 6.46
C LEU A 53 14.19 7.28 6.76
N ILE A 54 13.70 7.15 7.99
CA ILE A 54 12.74 8.03 8.62
C ILE A 54 13.50 8.97 9.56
N VAL A 55 13.48 10.26 9.24
CA VAL A 55 13.99 11.33 10.08
C VAL A 55 12.83 11.86 10.93
N THR A 56 12.98 11.84 12.25
CA THR A 56 11.98 12.36 13.21
C THR A 56 12.46 13.63 13.88
N SER A 57 11.56 14.30 14.59
CA SER A 57 11.86 15.54 15.35
C SER A 57 12.35 16.67 14.44
N VAL A 58 11.87 16.72 13.20
CA VAL A 58 12.24 17.76 12.24
C VAL A 58 11.56 19.09 12.60
N ASP A 59 12.29 20.19 12.53
CA ASP A 59 11.74 21.53 12.80
C ASP A 59 10.56 21.84 11.86
N SER A 60 9.49 22.38 12.45
CA SER A 60 8.27 22.84 11.76
C SER A 60 8.55 23.79 10.60
N ALA A 61 9.62 24.58 10.69
CA ALA A 61 9.98 25.53 9.66
C ALA A 61 10.49 24.86 8.38
N VAL A 62 11.08 23.67 8.45
CA VAL A 62 11.46 22.85 7.27
C VAL A 62 10.23 22.50 6.41
N PHE A 63 9.04 22.46 7.01
CA PHE A 63 7.78 22.18 6.30
C PHE A 63 7.06 23.45 5.79
N SER A 64 7.57 24.63 6.11
CA SER A 64 6.88 25.90 5.84
C SER A 64 7.72 26.86 4.99
N SER A 65 9.05 26.89 5.16
CA SER A 65 9.95 27.72 4.36
C SER A 65 10.77 26.90 3.37
N GLY A 66 10.82 27.37 2.12
CA GLY A 66 11.60 26.75 1.05
C GLY A 66 13.09 26.70 1.37
N ASP A 67 13.65 27.77 1.91
CA ASP A 67 15.10 27.85 2.19
C ASP A 67 15.55 26.85 3.26
N ARG A 68 14.82 26.72 4.38
CA ARG A 68 15.14 25.73 5.42
C ARG A 68 14.94 24.32 4.91
N ARG A 69 13.96 24.11 4.04
CA ARG A 69 13.78 22.83 3.36
C ARG A 69 14.98 22.49 2.49
N THR A 70 15.46 23.42 1.67
CA THR A 70 16.64 23.20 0.81
C THR A 70 17.90 22.94 1.64
N GLN A 71 18.11 23.66 2.74
CA GLN A 71 19.22 23.41 3.67
C GLN A 71 19.12 22.01 4.29
N PHE A 72 17.94 21.60 4.75
CA PHE A 72 17.71 20.24 5.25
C PHE A 72 17.97 19.17 4.19
N GLU A 73 17.47 19.35 2.96
CA GLU A 73 17.71 18.41 1.87
C GLU A 73 19.21 18.33 1.51
N SER A 74 19.93 19.46 1.56
CA SER A 74 21.37 19.50 1.26
C SER A 74 22.21 18.63 2.20
N LEU A 75 21.79 18.49 3.46
CA LEU A 75 22.46 17.65 4.45
C LEU A 75 22.50 16.19 3.99
N PHE A 76 21.37 15.69 3.48
CA PHE A 76 21.26 14.30 3.03
C PHE A 76 21.75 14.11 1.58
N LYS A 77 21.65 15.15 0.73
CA LYS A 77 22.18 15.14 -0.63
C LYS A 77 23.72 15.05 -0.69
N LYS A 78 24.44 15.39 0.39
CA LYS A 78 25.89 15.15 0.54
C LYS A 78 26.26 13.68 0.35
N PHE A 79 25.40 12.76 0.81
CA PHE A 79 25.63 11.31 0.69
C PHE A 79 25.08 10.75 -0.61
N ASP A 80 23.97 11.32 -1.10
CA ASP A 80 23.35 10.90 -2.36
C ASP A 80 22.61 12.04 -3.03
N GLN A 81 23.16 12.51 -4.15
CA GLN A 81 22.57 13.60 -4.92
C GLN A 81 21.19 13.25 -5.51
N THR A 82 20.88 11.97 -5.65
CA THR A 82 19.60 11.46 -6.18
C THR A 82 18.57 11.17 -5.08
N ALA A 83 18.89 11.48 -3.82
CA ALA A 83 17.99 11.25 -2.69
C ALA A 83 16.63 11.94 -2.86
N THR A 84 15.56 11.22 -2.53
CA THR A 84 14.18 11.72 -2.59
C THR A 84 13.59 11.91 -1.19
N PHE A 85 12.71 12.90 -1.04
CA PHE A 85 12.19 13.34 0.26
C PHE A 85 10.67 13.33 0.27
N GLN A 86 10.07 12.65 1.25
CA GLN A 86 8.62 12.66 1.49
C GLN A 86 8.34 13.25 2.87
N TYR A 87 7.54 14.30 2.90
CA TYR A 87 7.30 15.10 4.10
C TYR A 87 5.98 14.72 4.77
N PHE A 88 6.03 14.40 6.05
CA PHE A 88 4.86 14.12 6.88
C PHE A 88 4.72 15.20 7.95
N LYS A 89 4.18 16.36 7.53
CA LYS A 89 4.11 17.60 8.33
C LYS A 89 3.48 17.40 9.72
N SER A 90 2.32 16.74 9.79
CA SER A 90 1.61 16.51 11.06
C SER A 90 2.42 15.68 12.06
N PHE A 91 3.29 14.80 11.56
CA PHE A 91 4.11 13.93 12.39
C PHE A 91 5.51 14.49 12.66
N LYS A 92 5.88 15.63 12.05
CA LYS A 92 7.25 16.17 12.05
C LYS A 92 8.29 15.13 11.61
N ARG A 93 7.93 14.37 10.57
CA ARG A 93 8.77 13.31 10.00
C ARG A 93 9.06 13.55 8.52
N VAL A 94 10.23 13.11 8.09
CA VAL A 94 10.63 13.10 6.68
C VAL A 94 11.16 11.72 6.34
N ARG A 95 10.64 11.10 5.29
CA ARG A 95 11.24 9.90 4.71
C ARG A 95 12.24 10.31 3.64
N VAL A 96 13.47 9.84 3.77
CA VAL A 96 14.55 10.03 2.81
C VAL A 96 14.82 8.69 2.16
N ASN A 97 14.67 8.59 0.83
CA ASN A 97 15.04 7.38 0.09
C ASN A 97 16.34 7.64 -0.65
N PHE A 98 17.32 6.77 -0.45
CA PHE A 98 18.61 6.77 -1.12
C PHE A 98 18.62 5.73 -2.25
N SER A 99 19.56 5.88 -3.18
CA SER A 99 19.83 4.94 -4.27
C SER A 99 20.49 3.65 -3.79
N ASN A 100 21.32 3.73 -2.73
CA ASN A 100 22.11 2.62 -2.21
C ASN A 100 21.96 2.50 -0.69
N PRO A 101 21.80 1.29 -0.12
CA PRO A 101 21.73 1.10 1.33
C PRO A 101 23.00 1.58 2.07
N LEU A 102 24.16 1.56 1.43
CA LEU A 102 25.41 2.10 1.99
C LEU A 102 25.31 3.62 2.25
N HIS A 103 24.69 4.38 1.33
CA HIS A 103 24.47 5.81 1.54
C HIS A 103 23.50 6.06 2.69
N ALA A 104 22.46 5.24 2.84
CA ALA A 104 21.53 5.32 3.95
C ALA A 104 22.23 5.01 5.29
N ALA A 105 23.10 3.99 5.34
CA ALA A 105 23.87 3.66 6.53
C ALA A 105 24.83 4.80 6.93
N ARG A 106 25.58 5.35 5.96
CA ARG A 106 26.47 6.51 6.18
C ARG A 106 25.70 7.73 6.67
N ALA A 107 24.59 8.07 6.01
CA ALA A 107 23.74 9.19 6.40
C ALA A 107 23.15 9.01 7.80
N ARG A 108 22.80 7.77 8.17
CA ARG A 108 22.32 7.45 9.52
C ARG A 108 23.40 7.72 10.56
N ILE A 109 24.62 7.23 10.37
CA ILE A 109 25.72 7.40 11.33
C ILE A 109 26.05 8.88 11.51
N GLU A 110 26.19 9.64 10.42
CA GLU A 110 26.56 11.06 10.50
C GLU A 110 25.41 11.94 11.02
N CYS A 111 24.16 11.70 10.62
CA CYS A 111 23.04 12.62 10.89
C CYS A 111 22.19 12.25 12.11
N HIS A 112 22.31 11.04 12.65
CA HIS A 112 21.52 10.65 13.82
C HIS A 112 21.95 11.45 15.05
N GLN A 113 20.98 12.03 15.78
CA GLN A 113 21.21 12.97 16.88
C GLN A 113 21.96 14.26 16.50
N MET A 114 21.96 14.63 15.22
CA MET A 114 22.50 15.91 14.76
C MET A 114 21.55 17.06 15.12
N LYS A 115 22.12 18.21 15.49
CA LYS A 115 21.35 19.44 15.69
C LYS A 115 21.11 20.14 14.34
N VAL A 116 19.85 20.26 13.95
CA VAL A 116 19.42 20.97 12.73
C VAL A 116 18.44 22.07 13.13
N GLY A 117 18.90 23.32 13.04
CA GLY A 117 18.21 24.47 13.63
C GLY A 117 18.14 24.34 15.15
N ASP A 118 16.93 24.40 15.71
CA ASP A 118 16.69 24.28 17.15
C ASP A 118 16.29 22.87 17.59
N CYS A 119 16.23 21.91 16.67
CA CYS A 119 15.82 20.53 16.94
C CYS A 119 16.99 19.56 16.81
N ILE A 120 16.96 18.49 17.59
CA ILE A 120 17.85 17.33 17.42
C ILE A 120 17.07 16.28 16.64
N ILE A 121 17.56 15.92 15.45
CA ILE A 121 16.89 14.95 14.58
C ILE A 121 17.32 13.53 14.92
N ASN A 122 16.40 12.56 14.76
CA ASN A 122 16.73 11.15 14.89
C ASN A 122 16.48 10.44 13.55
N CYS A 123 17.43 9.61 13.13
CA CYS A 123 17.36 8.84 11.89
C CYS A 123 17.15 7.34 12.18
N TYR A 124 16.10 6.76 11.62
CA TYR A 124 15.76 5.33 11.76
C TYR A 124 15.59 4.68 10.39
N PHE A 125 15.94 3.41 10.23
CA PHE A 125 15.64 2.69 8.99
C PHE A 125 14.13 2.44 8.84
N THR A 126 13.63 2.53 7.62
CA THR A 126 12.25 2.14 7.30
C THR A 126 12.10 0.64 7.42
N GLN A 127 11.03 0.15 8.06
CA GLN A 127 10.66 -1.25 7.91
C GLN A 127 10.25 -1.49 6.46
N LEU A 128 11.05 -2.28 5.72
CA LEU A 128 10.56 -2.83 4.47
C LEU A 128 9.39 -3.75 4.88
N PRO A 129 8.19 -3.60 4.33
CA PRO A 129 7.21 -4.67 4.43
C PRO A 129 7.97 -5.88 3.90
N GLU A 130 8.11 -6.93 4.71
CA GLU A 130 8.56 -8.22 4.22
C GLU A 130 7.59 -8.56 3.08
N SER A 131 7.97 -8.24 1.84
CA SER A 131 7.48 -8.99 0.70
C SER A 131 7.79 -10.42 1.11
N PRO A 132 6.80 -11.33 1.18
CA PRO A 132 7.05 -12.70 1.62
C PRO A 132 8.24 -13.19 0.82
N SER A 133 9.40 -13.20 1.47
CA SER A 133 10.64 -13.58 0.86
C SER A 133 10.44 -15.03 0.48
N LYS A 134 10.97 -15.43 -0.66
CA LYS A 134 10.85 -16.81 -1.16
C LYS A 134 11.30 -17.88 -0.15
N ASP A 135 11.92 -17.46 0.95
CA ASP A 135 12.61 -18.32 1.91
C ASP A 135 12.01 -18.29 3.32
N VAL A 136 11.02 -17.44 3.63
CA VAL A 136 10.20 -17.56 4.84
C VAL A 136 8.90 -18.25 4.45
N SER A 137 8.87 -19.57 4.66
CA SER A 137 7.71 -20.46 4.56
C SER A 137 6.38 -19.75 4.28
N THR A 138 6.16 -19.48 2.98
CA THR A 138 4.88 -19.00 2.43
C THR A 138 3.70 -19.93 2.75
N ASP A 139 3.97 -21.08 3.36
CA ASP A 139 2.99 -22.04 3.87
C ASP A 139 2.14 -21.53 5.04
N ASN A 140 2.53 -20.44 5.72
CA ASN A 140 1.74 -19.92 6.85
C ASN A 140 0.62 -18.95 6.45
N PHE A 141 0.55 -18.54 5.18
CA PHE A 141 -0.49 -17.63 4.69
C PHE A 141 -1.22 -18.24 3.50
N LEU A 142 -2.53 -18.01 3.42
CA LEU A 142 -3.31 -18.38 2.23
C LEU A 142 -2.70 -17.69 1.00
N GLN A 143 -2.35 -18.50 0.01
CA GLN A 143 -1.82 -17.99 -1.25
C GLN A 143 -2.88 -17.13 -1.94
N PRO A 144 -2.50 -16.00 -2.58
CA PRO A 144 -3.40 -15.27 -3.45
C PRO A 144 -4.02 -16.25 -4.46
N PRO A 145 -5.34 -16.16 -4.72
CA PRO A 145 -5.98 -17.05 -5.68
C PRO A 145 -5.29 -16.90 -7.04
N SER A 146 -5.22 -18.01 -7.78
CA SER A 146 -4.69 -17.96 -9.14
C SER A 146 -5.47 -16.90 -9.93
N PRO A 147 -4.78 -15.99 -10.66
CA PRO A 147 -5.43 -14.92 -11.40
C PRO A 147 -6.14 -15.49 -12.63
N VAL A 148 -7.28 -16.14 -12.40
CA VAL A 148 -8.13 -16.75 -13.41
C VAL A 148 -9.31 -15.81 -13.66
N ARG A 149 -9.59 -15.51 -14.94
CA ARG A 149 -10.73 -14.66 -15.37
C ARG A 149 -10.70 -13.20 -14.88
N GLN A 150 -9.52 -12.59 -14.77
CA GLN A 150 -9.35 -11.14 -14.51
C GLN A 150 -10.00 -10.23 -15.58
N TYR A 151 -10.47 -10.79 -16.71
CA TYR A 151 -11.23 -10.09 -17.75
C TYR A 151 -12.72 -9.87 -17.41
N LEU A 152 -13.24 -10.51 -16.35
CA LEU A 152 -14.65 -10.42 -15.94
C LEU A 152 -14.91 -9.42 -14.81
N ILE A 153 -13.86 -8.81 -14.26
CA ILE A 153 -13.99 -7.75 -13.26
C ILE A 153 -13.98 -6.41 -13.99
N SER A 154 -15.18 -5.87 -14.16
CA SER A 154 -15.45 -4.55 -14.75
C SER A 154 -14.56 -3.41 -14.21
N PRO A 155 -14.36 -2.35 -15.00
CA PRO A 155 -13.82 -2.34 -16.35
C PRO A 155 -12.31 -2.01 -16.33
N PRO A 156 -11.49 -2.65 -17.19
CA PRO A 156 -10.93 -1.86 -18.29
C PRO A 156 -10.84 -2.59 -19.65
N CYS A 157 -10.52 -1.77 -20.66
CA CYS A 157 -10.35 -1.97 -22.10
C CYS A 157 -10.47 -3.40 -22.64
N SER A 158 -11.56 -3.61 -23.38
CA SER A 158 -11.74 -4.52 -24.51
C SER A 158 -11.42 -6.02 -24.29
N PRO A 159 -12.30 -6.92 -24.76
CA PRO A 159 -11.94 -8.34 -24.90
C PRO A 159 -10.61 -8.51 -25.67
N PRO A 160 -9.82 -9.57 -25.40
CA PRO A 160 -8.62 -9.88 -26.16
C PRO A 160 -8.90 -9.96 -27.66
N VAL A 161 -7.89 -9.66 -28.49
CA VAL A 161 -7.98 -9.79 -29.94
C VAL A 161 -8.36 -11.24 -30.30
N GLY A 162 -9.50 -11.42 -30.97
CA GLY A 162 -10.05 -12.73 -31.34
C GLY A 162 -11.10 -13.30 -30.38
N TRP A 163 -11.45 -12.60 -29.30
CA TRP A 163 -12.60 -12.98 -28.49
C TRP A 163 -13.90 -12.70 -29.24
N THR A 164 -14.68 -13.75 -29.47
CA THR A 164 -16.05 -13.66 -29.98
C THR A 164 -17.01 -14.10 -28.89
N PRO A 165 -18.16 -13.44 -28.70
CA PRO A 165 -19.23 -13.98 -27.88
C PRO A 165 -19.50 -15.43 -28.29
N CYS A 166 -19.46 -16.35 -27.32
CA CYS A 166 -19.96 -17.69 -27.54
C CYS A 166 -21.48 -17.63 -27.51
N ASP A 167 -22.15 -18.42 -28.34
CA ASP A 167 -23.62 -18.53 -28.28
C ASP A 167 -24.01 -18.97 -26.87
N GLU A 168 -24.76 -18.11 -26.18
CA GLU A 168 -25.33 -18.45 -24.89
C GLU A 168 -26.23 -19.67 -25.08
N ALA A 169 -26.12 -20.65 -24.19
CA ALA A 169 -26.96 -21.83 -24.26
C ALA A 169 -28.43 -21.38 -24.19
N HIS A 170 -29.24 -21.87 -25.12
CA HIS A 170 -30.69 -21.66 -25.10
C HIS A 170 -31.23 -22.11 -23.74
N PRO A 171 -32.19 -21.39 -23.13
CA PRO A 171 -32.78 -21.81 -21.88
C PRO A 171 -33.37 -23.21 -22.05
N ALA A 172 -32.74 -24.21 -21.41
CA ALA A 172 -33.23 -25.58 -21.43
C ALA A 172 -34.49 -25.64 -20.57
N ILE A 173 -35.64 -25.79 -21.22
CA ILE A 173 -36.91 -25.99 -20.53
C ILE A 173 -36.90 -27.41 -19.96
N ASN A 174 -36.77 -27.51 -18.63
CA ASN A 174 -36.88 -28.78 -17.94
C ASN A 174 -38.36 -29.08 -17.67
N TYR A 175 -38.91 -30.05 -18.40
CA TYR A 175 -40.31 -30.48 -18.27
C TYR A 175 -40.63 -31.10 -16.90
N ASP A 176 -39.65 -31.71 -16.24
CA ASP A 176 -39.82 -32.27 -14.90
C ASP A 176 -40.02 -31.15 -13.87
N LEU A 177 -39.30 -30.03 -14.02
CA LEU A 177 -39.51 -28.85 -13.18
C LEU A 177 -40.89 -28.23 -13.43
N LEU A 178 -41.35 -28.17 -14.69
CA LEU A 178 -42.70 -27.68 -14.99
C LEU A 178 -43.79 -28.57 -14.37
N ALA A 179 -43.63 -29.89 -14.45
CA ALA A 179 -44.53 -30.84 -13.81
C ALA A 179 -44.51 -30.70 -12.28
N ALA A 180 -43.33 -30.61 -11.68
CA ALA A 180 -43.18 -30.40 -10.24
C ALA A 180 -43.84 -29.09 -9.78
N LEU A 181 -43.62 -28.00 -10.50
CA LEU A 181 -44.26 -26.70 -10.23
C LEU A 181 -45.79 -26.77 -10.36
N SER A 182 -46.33 -27.59 -11.26
CA SER A 182 -47.78 -27.76 -11.41
C SER A 182 -48.44 -28.51 -10.26
N HIS A 183 -47.69 -29.33 -9.53
CA HIS A 183 -48.17 -30.05 -8.35
C HIS A 183 -48.09 -29.22 -7.05
N LEU A 184 -47.50 -28.03 -7.11
CA LEU A 184 -47.41 -27.14 -5.95
C LEU A 184 -48.77 -26.50 -5.68
N SER A 185 -49.42 -26.94 -4.59
CA SER A 185 -50.67 -26.34 -4.11
C SER A 185 -50.39 -25.13 -3.21
N PRO A 186 -51.11 -24.02 -3.36
CA PRO A 186 -50.97 -22.85 -2.47
C PRO A 186 -51.23 -23.23 -1.00
N GLY A 187 -50.34 -22.80 -0.11
CA GLY A 187 -50.41 -23.11 1.32
C GLY A 187 -49.79 -24.46 1.72
N GLU A 188 -49.40 -25.30 0.76
CA GLU A 188 -48.70 -26.55 1.04
C GLU A 188 -47.17 -26.33 1.12
N THR A 189 -46.54 -27.13 1.98
CA THR A 189 -45.10 -27.15 2.14
C THR A 189 -44.54 -28.32 1.35
N HIS A 190 -43.75 -28.04 0.32
CA HIS A 190 -43.21 -29.07 -0.57
C HIS A 190 -41.71 -29.27 -0.31
N GLU A 191 -41.34 -30.43 0.20
CA GLU A 191 -39.95 -30.81 0.46
C GLU A 191 -39.28 -31.23 -0.85
N LEU A 192 -38.31 -30.44 -1.31
CA LEU A 192 -37.54 -30.72 -2.52
C LEU A 192 -36.37 -31.66 -2.25
N HIS A 193 -35.75 -31.55 -1.08
CA HIS A 193 -34.62 -32.38 -0.71
C HIS A 193 -34.61 -32.65 0.80
N PRO A 194 -34.50 -33.90 1.24
CA PRO A 194 -34.44 -34.22 2.66
C PRO A 194 -33.12 -33.78 3.28
N PRO A 195 -33.11 -33.45 4.58
CA PRO A 195 -31.89 -33.17 5.30
C PRO A 195 -30.98 -34.41 5.34
N SER A 196 -29.68 -34.18 5.20
CA SER A 196 -28.62 -35.19 5.33
C SER A 196 -27.54 -34.69 6.28
N GLU A 197 -26.59 -35.55 6.66
CA GLU A 197 -25.46 -35.12 7.52
C GLU A 197 -24.58 -34.03 6.87
N SER A 198 -24.56 -33.97 5.53
CA SER A 198 -23.71 -33.03 4.79
C SER A 198 -24.43 -31.77 4.32
N HIS A 199 -25.77 -31.80 4.22
CA HIS A 199 -26.54 -30.70 3.66
C HIS A 199 -27.92 -30.57 4.34
N PRO A 200 -28.39 -29.33 4.59
CA PRO A 200 -29.71 -29.09 5.14
C PRO A 200 -30.81 -29.48 4.15
N GLY A 201 -32.00 -29.78 4.66
CA GLY A 201 -33.17 -30.01 3.83
C GLY A 201 -33.62 -28.74 3.13
N ILE A 202 -34.17 -28.88 1.93
CA ILE A 202 -34.70 -27.78 1.12
C ILE A 202 -36.20 -27.96 1.01
N VAL A 203 -36.93 -26.94 1.45
CA VAL A 203 -38.39 -26.94 1.49
C VAL A 203 -38.90 -25.66 0.85
N VAL A 204 -39.92 -25.78 0.00
CA VAL A 204 -40.60 -24.66 -0.66
C VAL A 204 -41.96 -24.46 -0.01
N HIS A 205 -42.23 -23.25 0.45
CA HIS A 205 -43.55 -22.84 0.90
C HIS A 205 -44.22 -22.06 -0.23
N VAL A 206 -45.34 -22.57 -0.73
CA VAL A 206 -46.14 -21.85 -1.72
C VAL A 206 -47.01 -20.85 -0.99
N CYS A 207 -46.76 -19.57 -1.21
CA CYS A 207 -47.59 -18.51 -0.63
C CYS A 207 -49.01 -18.65 -1.18
N GLY A 208 -49.98 -18.90 -0.30
CA GLY A 208 -51.39 -18.74 -0.66
C GLY A 208 -51.70 -17.28 -0.96
N ASP A 209 -52.74 -17.04 -1.76
CA ASP A 209 -53.36 -15.72 -1.82
C ASP A 209 -53.87 -15.40 -0.41
N ILE A 210 -53.14 -14.52 0.27
CA ILE A 210 -53.55 -14.00 1.56
C ILE A 210 -54.79 -13.17 1.26
N ASP A 211 -55.98 -13.66 1.62
CA ASP A 211 -57.15 -12.78 1.76
C ASP A 211 -56.68 -11.55 2.52
N GLU A 212 -56.84 -10.36 1.94
CA GLU A 212 -56.18 -9.10 2.31
C GLU A 212 -56.42 -8.62 3.77
N GLN A 213 -57.00 -9.44 4.65
CA GLN A 213 -57.47 -9.07 5.98
C GLN A 213 -56.51 -9.34 7.15
N GLU A 214 -55.38 -10.07 6.99
CA GLU A 214 -54.46 -10.33 8.13
C GLU A 214 -52.97 -9.95 7.91
N SER A 215 -52.63 -9.12 6.92
CA SER A 215 -51.24 -8.63 6.74
C SER A 215 -50.94 -7.25 7.35
N THR A 216 -51.69 -6.81 8.37
CA THR A 216 -51.56 -5.47 8.97
C THR A 216 -50.36 -5.27 9.92
N GLN A 217 -49.20 -5.90 9.72
CA GLN A 217 -48.00 -5.57 10.51
C GLN A 217 -46.65 -5.58 9.79
N SER A 218 -46.58 -5.61 8.46
CA SER A 218 -45.35 -5.17 7.77
C SER A 218 -45.52 -3.74 7.28
N ARG A 219 -44.98 -2.78 8.04
CA ARG A 219 -44.88 -1.38 7.61
C ARG A 219 -44.08 -1.36 6.30
N LYS A 220 -44.76 -1.26 5.16
CA LYS A 220 -44.11 -0.96 3.87
C LYS A 220 -43.37 0.37 4.04
N VAL A 221 -42.07 0.31 4.30
CA VAL A 221 -41.21 1.49 4.35
C VAL A 221 -41.13 2.02 2.93
N LYS A 222 -41.87 3.09 2.65
CA LYS A 222 -41.84 3.76 1.36
C LYS A 222 -40.46 4.40 1.20
N ILE A 223 -39.57 3.74 0.46
CA ILE A 223 -38.24 4.26 0.14
C ILE A 223 -38.45 5.56 -0.64
N GLN A 224 -38.01 6.68 -0.08
CA GLN A 224 -38.08 7.95 -0.78
C GLN A 224 -37.02 7.95 -1.89
N GLN A 225 -37.48 8.13 -3.13
CA GLN A 225 -36.61 8.24 -4.29
C GLN A 225 -35.73 9.49 -4.15
N THR A 226 -34.41 9.30 -4.04
CA THR A 226 -33.46 10.41 -4.02
C THR A 226 -33.36 11.03 -5.41
N LYS A 227 -33.33 12.36 -5.48
CA LYS A 227 -33.07 13.06 -6.74
C LYS A 227 -31.61 12.81 -7.14
N ARG A 228 -31.38 12.59 -8.44
CA ARG A 228 -30.05 12.55 -9.03
C ARG A 228 -29.28 13.84 -8.67
N PRO A 229 -28.00 13.78 -8.26
CA PRO A 229 -27.16 14.96 -8.09
C PRO A 229 -27.13 15.81 -9.37
N PRO A 230 -27.06 17.15 -9.24
CA PRO A 230 -26.97 18.02 -10.41
C PRO A 230 -25.73 17.69 -11.23
N LEU A 231 -25.85 17.77 -12.56
CA LEU A 231 -24.72 17.69 -13.46
C LEU A 231 -23.77 18.83 -13.12
N ARG A 232 -22.50 18.52 -12.87
CA ARG A 232 -21.44 19.51 -12.73
C ARG A 232 -21.44 20.34 -14.02
N SER A 233 -21.78 21.63 -13.92
CA SER A 233 -21.72 22.52 -15.07
C SER A 233 -20.25 22.67 -15.50
N PRO A 234 -19.96 22.73 -16.81
CA PRO A 234 -18.60 22.88 -17.32
C PRO A 234 -17.99 24.28 -17.09
N SER A 235 -18.55 25.09 -16.19
CA SER A 235 -18.17 26.49 -15.97
C SER A 235 -17.55 26.78 -14.60
N GLU A 236 -17.23 25.76 -13.78
CA GLU A 236 -16.47 25.94 -12.54
C GLU A 236 -15.22 25.08 -12.56
N GLY A 237 -14.13 25.68 -13.05
CA GLY A 237 -12.80 25.08 -13.11
C GLY A 237 -11.91 25.70 -14.18
N SER A 238 -11.89 27.03 -14.28
CA SER A 238 -10.96 27.76 -15.15
C SER A 238 -10.15 28.76 -14.34
N GLU A 239 -9.22 28.27 -13.53
CA GLU A 239 -8.03 29.00 -13.11
C GLU A 239 -6.92 27.95 -12.93
N ASP A 240 -6.29 27.54 -14.03
CA ASP A 240 -4.87 27.22 -14.03
C ASP A 240 -4.35 27.41 -15.46
N SER A 241 -3.39 28.31 -15.56
CA SER A 241 -2.86 28.90 -16.78
C SER A 241 -2.23 27.87 -17.72
N ASN A 242 -2.49 28.08 -19.01
CA ASN A 242 -1.81 27.47 -20.14
C ASN A 242 -0.28 27.63 -20.04
N ASP A 243 0.47 26.57 -20.30
CA ASP A 243 1.58 26.70 -21.23
C ASP A 243 1.73 25.46 -22.13
N SER A 244 1.99 25.76 -23.40
CA SER A 244 1.90 24.86 -24.54
C SER A 244 3.12 23.96 -24.66
N MET A 245 2.92 22.67 -24.96
CA MET A 245 3.86 21.93 -25.81
C MET A 245 3.09 21.00 -26.75
N CYS A 246 3.03 21.40 -28.02
CA CYS A 246 2.62 20.57 -29.13
C CYS A 246 3.77 19.63 -29.47
N VAL A 247 3.53 18.31 -29.46
CA VAL A 247 4.49 17.32 -29.97
C VAL A 247 3.87 16.63 -31.17
N THR A 248 4.34 16.98 -32.37
CA THR A 248 4.11 16.21 -33.59
C THR A 248 5.00 14.97 -33.59
N PRO A 249 4.47 13.76 -33.83
CA PRO A 249 5.28 12.56 -34.03
C PRO A 249 5.71 12.41 -35.51
N PRO A 250 6.77 11.62 -35.78
CA PRO A 250 7.37 11.42 -37.11
C PRO A 250 6.50 10.62 -38.09
#